data_AF-A0A421JHH7-F1
#
_entry.id   AF-A0A421JHH7-F1
#
_cell.length_a   1.000
_cell.length_b   1.000
_cell.length_c   1.000
_cell.angle_alpha   90.00
_cell.angle_beta   90.00
_cell.angle_gamma   90.00
#
_symmetry.space_group_name_H-M   'P 1'
#
loop_
_entity.id
_entity.type
_entity.pdbx_description
1 polymer ?
#
loop_
_entity_poly.entity_id
_entity_poly.type
_entity_poly.pdbx_seq_one_letter_code
_entity_poly.pdbx_strand_id
1 'polypeptide(L)'
;MQKYPKAVVFDLDYTLWPCWCDTHIRVPIKSLSPTEIVDRSGMKLSFYPDVESILLELFDNGIKIIGASRTATPEIARKILSLLHIRDKPAITYFDSLQWGQGSKIKHIQTAAKQLNLLEELQQGHFVLYDDELRNRDVISVNCHFAHIPDEMVGITKQIFLNELKQWAKFVEQIQKQNHAKTRTISRV
;
A
#
# COMPACT_ATOMS: atom_id res chain seq x y z
N MET A 1 -21.45 9.52 1.44
CA MET A 1 -20.55 8.47 1.97
C MET A 1 -19.34 8.35 1.07
N GLN A 2 -18.14 8.33 1.64
CA GLN A 2 -16.91 8.05 0.91
C GLN A 2 -16.95 6.59 0.42
N LYS A 3 -16.62 6.35 -0.85
CA LYS A 3 -16.47 4.99 -1.40
C LYS A 3 -15.01 4.56 -1.25
N TYR A 4 -14.81 3.30 -0.87
CA TYR A 4 -13.48 2.70 -0.71
C TYR A 4 -13.32 1.47 -1.62
N PRO A 5 -12.07 1.17 -2.06
CA PRO A 5 -11.73 -0.12 -2.66
C PRO A 5 -11.90 -1.25 -1.65
N LYS A 6 -11.80 -2.50 -2.11
CA LYS A 6 -11.82 -3.67 -1.23
C LYS A 6 -10.47 -3.93 -0.58
N ALA A 7 -9.40 -3.53 -1.26
CA ALA A 7 -8.06 -3.54 -0.71
C ALA A 7 -7.28 -2.27 -1.10
N VAL A 8 -6.46 -1.80 -0.16
CA VAL A 8 -5.44 -0.78 -0.38
C VAL A 8 -4.07 -1.41 -0.16
N VAL A 9 -3.19 -1.18 -1.11
CA VAL A 9 -1.82 -1.65 -1.13
C VAL A 9 -0.92 -0.44 -0.93
N PHE A 10 0.04 -0.54 -0.01
CA PHE A 10 1.06 0.46 0.20
C PHE A 10 2.43 -0.12 -0.18
N ASP A 11 3.23 0.64 -0.93
CA ASP A 11 4.68 0.54 -0.75
C ASP A 11 5.06 0.97 0.69
N LEU A 12 6.32 0.79 1.08
CA LEU A 12 6.79 1.11 2.41
C LEU A 12 7.77 2.27 2.40
N ASP A 13 8.84 2.16 1.61
CA ASP A 13 9.92 3.14 1.59
C ASP A 13 9.43 4.37 0.81
N TYR A 14 9.62 5.57 1.35
CA TYR A 14 9.08 6.85 0.84
C TYR A 14 7.55 6.93 0.66
N THR A 15 6.84 5.88 1.02
CA THR A 15 5.37 5.85 1.10
C THR A 15 4.90 5.98 2.55
N LEU A 16 5.39 5.14 3.45
CA LEU A 16 5.03 5.18 4.88
C LEU A 16 6.08 5.90 5.74
N TRP A 17 7.35 5.90 5.33
CA TRP A 17 8.43 6.56 6.06
C TRP A 17 9.50 7.14 5.11
N PRO A 18 10.27 8.16 5.54
CA PRO A 18 11.14 8.95 4.66
C PRO A 18 12.55 8.36 4.44
N CYS A 19 12.63 7.07 4.08
CA CYS A 19 13.90 6.48 3.65
C CYS A 19 13.70 5.10 3.00
N TRP A 20 14.66 4.68 2.17
CA TRP A 20 14.88 3.25 1.90
C TRP A 20 15.45 2.54 3.13
N CYS A 21 14.70 1.57 3.66
CA CYS A 21 15.10 0.83 4.86
C CYS A 21 16.35 -0.05 4.65
N ASP A 22 16.61 -0.54 3.44
CA ASP A 22 17.79 -1.37 3.12
C ASP A 22 19.09 -0.54 2.98
N THR A 23 18.96 0.75 2.71
CA THR A 23 20.08 1.63 2.37
C THR A 23 20.45 2.57 3.51
N HIS A 24 19.45 3.17 4.17
CA HIS A 24 19.68 4.24 5.14
C HIS A 24 19.75 3.74 6.59
N ILE A 25 19.01 2.67 6.94
CA ILE A 25 18.94 2.17 8.31
C ILE A 25 20.20 1.37 8.67
N ARG A 26 20.73 1.60 9.88
CA ARG A 26 21.86 0.86 10.45
C ARG A 26 21.42 0.07 11.67
N VAL A 27 21.40 -1.25 11.54
CA VAL A 27 21.05 -2.15 12.65
C VAL A 27 22.10 -2.13 13.79
N PRO A 28 21.70 -2.38 15.05
CA PRO A 28 20.33 -2.67 15.49
C PRO A 28 19.45 -1.41 15.57
N ILE A 29 18.15 -1.59 15.28
CA ILE A 29 17.11 -0.59 15.56
C ILE A 29 16.42 -0.88 16.90
N LYS A 30 16.03 0.20 17.59
CA LYS A 30 15.34 0.17 18.90
C LYS A 30 14.18 1.17 18.90
N SER A 31 13.14 0.91 19.69
CA SER A 31 12.09 1.90 19.96
C SER A 31 12.67 2.99 20.86
N LEU A 32 12.44 4.25 20.47
CA LEU A 32 12.71 5.44 21.29
C LEU A 32 11.42 5.93 21.96
N SER A 33 10.30 5.80 21.25
CA SER A 33 8.93 5.97 21.75
C SER A 33 7.99 5.04 20.95
N PRO A 34 6.68 4.97 21.27
CA PRO A 34 5.73 4.22 20.46
C PRO A 34 5.71 4.67 18.99
N THR A 35 5.97 5.94 18.69
CA THR A 35 5.88 6.49 17.32
C THR A 35 7.22 6.79 16.68
N GLU A 36 8.34 6.56 17.38
CA GLU A 36 9.69 6.87 16.89
C GLU A 36 10.66 5.73 17.23
N ILE A 37 11.42 5.27 16.24
CA ILE A 37 12.55 4.36 16.42
C ILE A 37 13.87 5.11 16.25
N VAL A 38 14.95 4.51 16.74
CA VAL A 38 16.32 4.98 16.53
C VAL A 38 17.20 3.81 16.08
N ASP A 39 18.09 4.08 15.13
CA ASP A 39 19.06 3.11 14.62
C ASP A 39 20.41 3.22 15.36
N ARG A 40 21.39 2.39 14.96
CA ARG A 40 22.74 2.39 15.57
C ARG A 40 23.51 3.70 15.37
N SER A 41 23.23 4.42 14.29
CA SER A 41 23.90 5.70 13.97
C SER A 41 23.26 6.90 14.68
N GLY A 42 22.12 6.68 15.36
CA GLY A 42 21.33 7.76 15.97
C GLY A 42 20.29 8.34 15.01
N MET A 43 20.12 7.78 13.81
CA MET A 43 19.05 8.16 12.89
C MET A 43 17.71 7.80 13.52
N LYS A 44 16.82 8.79 13.60
CA LYS A 44 15.45 8.61 14.06
C LYS A 44 14.52 8.39 12.88
N LEU A 45 13.53 7.53 13.06
CA LEU A 45 12.53 7.26 12.04
C LEU A 45 11.14 7.19 12.69
N SER A 46 10.19 7.88 12.05
CA SER A 46 8.76 7.84 12.34
C SER A 46 8.00 7.69 11.01
N PHE A 47 6.71 7.34 11.07
CA PHE A 47 5.88 7.42 9.86
C PHE A 47 5.69 8.87 9.40
N TYR A 48 5.28 9.06 8.14
CA TYR A 48 4.77 10.35 7.70
C TYR A 48 3.50 10.75 8.50
N PRO A 49 3.24 12.05 8.67
CA PRO A 49 2.22 12.55 9.62
C PRO A 49 0.81 11.94 9.45
N ASP A 50 0.36 11.72 8.21
CA ASP A 50 -1.01 11.27 7.95
C ASP A 50 -1.18 9.74 7.92
N VAL A 51 -0.08 8.97 7.94
CA VAL A 51 -0.08 7.50 7.79
C VAL A 51 -0.97 6.83 8.83
N GLU A 52 -0.84 7.21 10.11
CA GLU A 52 -1.66 6.66 11.19
C GLU A 52 -3.15 6.88 10.91
N SER A 53 -3.55 8.11 10.57
CA SER A 53 -4.95 8.44 10.30
C SER A 53 -5.52 7.68 9.10
N ILE A 54 -4.71 7.44 8.06
CA ILE A 54 -5.11 6.72 6.85
C ILE A 54 -5.29 5.24 7.15
N LEU A 55 -4.33 4.62 7.83
CA LEU A 55 -4.40 3.20 8.18
C LEU A 55 -5.57 2.93 9.13
N LEU A 56 -5.81 3.80 10.11
CA LEU A 56 -6.96 3.70 11.01
C LEU A 56 -8.29 3.85 10.25
N GLU A 57 -8.40 4.81 9.32
CA GLU A 57 -9.60 4.95 8.51
C GLU A 57 -9.90 3.70 7.68
N LEU A 58 -8.88 3.11 7.05
CA LEU A 58 -9.03 1.89 6.27
C LEU A 58 -9.45 0.71 7.15
N PHE A 59 -8.80 0.57 8.32
CA PHE A 59 -9.09 -0.48 9.28
C PHE A 59 -10.52 -0.38 9.82
N ASP A 60 -10.93 0.82 10.27
CA ASP A 60 -12.25 1.08 10.84
C ASP A 60 -13.38 0.89 9.80
N ASN A 61 -13.08 1.02 8.50
CA ASN A 61 -14.01 0.74 7.39
C ASN A 61 -13.93 -0.71 6.86
N GLY A 62 -13.13 -1.57 7.48
CA GLY A 62 -12.99 -2.99 7.10
C GLY A 62 -12.31 -3.21 5.74
N ILE A 63 -11.50 -2.26 5.29
CA ILE A 63 -10.74 -2.35 4.04
C ILE A 63 -9.48 -3.17 4.27
N LYS A 64 -9.15 -4.07 3.34
CA LYS A 64 -7.93 -4.88 3.46
C LYS A 64 -6.69 -4.04 3.22
N ILE A 65 -5.75 -4.09 4.15
CA ILE A 65 -4.50 -3.32 4.09
C ILE A 65 -3.37 -4.27 3.76
N ILE A 66 -2.67 -3.99 2.65
CA ILE A 66 -1.58 -4.83 2.15
C ILE A 66 -0.31 -3.98 2.08
N GLY A 67 0.78 -4.49 2.63
CA GLY A 67 2.12 -3.93 2.38
C GLY A 67 2.77 -4.72 1.26
N ALA A 68 3.32 -4.04 0.26
CA ALA A 68 4.05 -4.69 -0.83
C ALA A 68 5.36 -3.93 -1.04
N SER A 69 6.47 -4.44 -0.55
CA SER A 69 7.79 -3.79 -0.67
C SER A 69 8.73 -4.60 -1.53
N ARG A 70 9.57 -3.90 -2.30
CA ARG A 70 10.65 -4.48 -3.10
C ARG A 70 12.00 -4.51 -2.38
N THR A 71 12.04 -4.15 -1.10
CA THR A 71 13.26 -4.14 -0.28
C THR A 71 14.01 -5.47 -0.35
N ALA A 72 15.34 -5.38 -0.38
CA ALA A 72 16.22 -6.55 -0.22
C ALA A 72 16.32 -7.02 1.23
N THR A 73 15.79 -6.26 2.19
CA THR A 73 15.88 -6.54 3.64
C THR A 73 14.50 -6.60 4.32
N PRO A 74 13.64 -7.58 3.99
CA PRO A 74 12.30 -7.70 4.58
C PRO A 74 12.28 -7.72 6.11
N GLU A 75 13.32 -8.26 6.74
CA GLU A 75 13.48 -8.32 8.20
C GLU A 75 13.59 -6.94 8.84
N ILE A 76 14.25 -5.97 8.19
CA ILE A 76 14.37 -4.60 8.68
C ILE A 76 13.00 -3.93 8.63
N ALA A 77 12.33 -3.97 7.48
CA ALA A 77 11.00 -3.40 7.30
C ALA A 77 9.97 -3.98 8.27
N ARG A 78 9.96 -5.32 8.46
CA ARG A 78 9.11 -5.99 9.46
C ARG A 78 9.40 -5.50 10.87
N LYS A 79 10.68 -5.30 11.20
CA LYS A 79 11.07 -4.82 12.53
C LYS A 79 10.68 -3.37 12.75
N ILE A 80 10.78 -2.50 11.73
CA ILE A 80 10.25 -1.13 11.77
C ILE A 80 8.75 -1.17 12.08
N LEU A 81 7.96 -1.91 11.30
CA LEU A 81 6.51 -2.04 11.50
C LEU A 81 6.12 -2.66 12.85
N SER A 82 7.01 -3.48 13.45
CA SER A 82 6.77 -4.09 14.76
C SER A 82 7.12 -3.16 15.92
N LEU A 83 8.01 -2.18 15.71
CA LEU A 83 8.46 -1.24 16.74
C LEU A 83 7.67 0.07 16.71
N LEU A 84 7.24 0.52 15.54
CA LEU A 84 6.32 1.65 15.41
C LEU A 84 4.91 1.18 15.73
N HIS A 85 4.23 1.94 16.58
CA HIS A 85 2.87 1.68 17.02
C HIS A 85 1.91 2.68 16.36
N ILE A 86 0.69 2.21 16.12
CA ILE A 86 -0.48 3.00 15.78
C ILE A 86 -1.47 2.77 16.92
N ARG A 87 -1.93 3.86 17.56
CA ARG A 87 -2.56 3.77 18.89
C ARG A 87 -1.68 2.92 19.83
N ASP A 88 -2.28 1.93 20.51
CA ASP A 88 -1.60 1.06 21.49
C ASP A 88 -1.05 -0.25 20.91
N LYS A 89 -1.02 -0.40 19.57
CA LYS A 89 -0.65 -1.67 18.92
C LYS A 89 0.47 -1.48 17.90
N PRO A 90 1.35 -2.48 17.73
CA PRO A 90 2.34 -2.46 16.65
C PRO A 90 1.68 -2.27 15.28
N ALA A 91 2.23 -1.38 14.45
CA ALA A 91 1.67 -1.03 13.14
C ALA A 91 1.55 -2.25 12.22
N ILE A 92 2.45 -3.23 12.35
CA ILE A 92 2.40 -4.49 11.60
C ILE A 92 1.08 -5.24 11.75
N THR A 93 0.36 -5.05 12.88
CA THR A 93 -0.92 -5.72 13.16
C THR A 93 -2.09 -5.18 12.35
N TYR A 94 -1.93 -4.02 11.71
CA TYR A 94 -2.95 -3.41 10.85
C TYR A 94 -2.91 -3.94 9.41
N PHE A 95 -1.86 -4.68 9.03
CA PHE A 95 -1.71 -5.25 7.69
C PHE A 95 -2.28 -6.67 7.63
N ASP A 96 -3.25 -6.90 6.75
CA ASP A 96 -3.82 -8.22 6.48
C ASP A 96 -2.85 -9.12 5.68
N SER A 97 -1.96 -8.52 4.89
CA SER A 97 -0.93 -9.24 4.13
C SER A 97 0.31 -8.37 3.93
N LEU A 98 1.48 -9.00 3.96
CA LEU A 98 2.77 -8.35 3.73
C LEU A 98 3.55 -9.15 2.69
N GLN A 99 3.79 -8.53 1.54
CA GLN A 99 4.48 -9.10 0.39
C GLN A 99 5.87 -8.50 0.25
N TRP A 100 6.84 -9.36 -0.04
CA TRP A 100 8.26 -9.03 -0.04
C TRP A 100 8.96 -9.63 -1.25
N GLY A 101 10.11 -9.04 -1.59
CA GLY A 101 11.02 -9.53 -2.61
C GLY A 101 11.16 -8.54 -3.77
N GLN A 102 12.25 -8.65 -4.52
CA GLN A 102 12.62 -7.65 -5.54
C GLN A 102 11.80 -7.75 -6.84
N GLY A 103 10.82 -8.65 -6.91
CA GLY A 103 9.95 -8.88 -8.06
C GLY A 103 8.96 -7.74 -8.34
N SER A 104 8.17 -7.87 -9.42
CA SER A 104 7.15 -6.88 -9.77
C SER A 104 6.04 -6.80 -8.71
N LYS A 105 5.52 -5.59 -8.48
CA LYS A 105 4.33 -5.35 -7.65
C LYS A 105 3.10 -6.09 -8.14
N ILE A 106 3.02 -6.41 -9.44
CA ILE A 106 1.97 -7.27 -9.98
C ILE A 106 1.93 -8.62 -9.23
N LYS A 107 3.09 -9.27 -9.07
CA LYS A 107 3.18 -10.58 -8.39
C LYS A 107 2.81 -10.46 -6.92
N HIS A 108 3.25 -9.40 -6.26
CA HIS A 108 2.89 -9.13 -4.85
C HIS A 108 1.38 -8.99 -4.70
N ILE A 109 0.75 -8.13 -5.51
CA ILE A 109 -0.69 -7.87 -5.46
C ILE A 109 -1.49 -9.13 -5.75
N GLN A 110 -1.14 -9.90 -6.79
CA GLN A 110 -1.81 -11.16 -7.10
C GLN A 110 -1.67 -12.20 -5.97
N THR A 111 -0.49 -12.28 -5.35
CA THR A 111 -0.25 -13.20 -4.23
C THR A 111 -1.08 -12.81 -3.01
N ALA A 112 -1.11 -11.52 -2.65
CA ALA A 112 -1.92 -11.02 -1.55
C ALA A 112 -3.43 -11.20 -1.83
N ALA A 113 -3.89 -10.87 -3.04
CA ALA A 113 -5.28 -11.08 -3.44
C ALA A 113 -5.68 -12.56 -3.34
N LYS A 114 -4.80 -13.48 -3.74
CA LYS A 114 -5.04 -14.92 -3.55
C LYS A 114 -5.11 -15.32 -2.07
N GLN A 115 -4.18 -14.85 -1.24
CA GLN A 115 -4.18 -15.14 0.21
C GLN A 115 -5.44 -14.63 0.92
N LEU A 116 -5.95 -13.49 0.48
CA LEU A 116 -7.12 -12.83 1.06
C LEU A 116 -8.45 -13.22 0.40
N ASN A 117 -8.42 -14.12 -0.60
CA ASN A 117 -9.58 -14.51 -1.41
C ASN A 117 -10.26 -13.31 -2.11
N LEU A 118 -9.47 -12.38 -2.62
CA LEU A 118 -9.90 -11.14 -3.29
C LEU A 118 -9.53 -11.05 -4.78
N LEU A 119 -9.35 -12.20 -5.44
CA LEU A 119 -8.97 -12.22 -6.86
C LEU A 119 -10.06 -11.65 -7.77
N GLU A 120 -11.33 -11.87 -7.43
CA GLU A 120 -12.46 -11.32 -8.18
C GLU A 120 -12.51 -9.79 -8.03
N GLU A 121 -12.35 -9.29 -6.82
CA GLU A 121 -12.29 -7.86 -6.51
C GLU A 121 -11.14 -7.17 -7.24
N LEU A 122 -9.97 -7.82 -7.32
CA LEU A 122 -8.85 -7.33 -8.12
C LEU A 122 -9.24 -7.22 -9.60
N GLN A 123 -9.84 -8.28 -10.18
CA GLN A 123 -10.30 -8.25 -11.57
C GLN A 123 -11.36 -7.17 -11.85
N GLN A 124 -12.19 -6.84 -10.86
CA GLN A 124 -13.23 -5.81 -10.93
C GLN A 124 -12.69 -4.38 -10.73
N GLY A 125 -11.41 -4.21 -10.41
CA GLY A 125 -10.81 -2.89 -10.21
C GLY A 125 -10.79 -2.40 -8.77
N HIS A 126 -11.13 -3.23 -7.78
CA HIS A 126 -11.31 -2.83 -6.38
C HIS A 126 -10.00 -2.83 -5.56
N PHE A 127 -8.85 -2.61 -6.22
CA PHE A 127 -7.54 -2.47 -5.60
C PHE A 127 -6.92 -1.12 -5.95
N VAL A 128 -6.29 -0.48 -4.97
CA VAL A 128 -5.49 0.74 -5.16
C VAL A 128 -4.09 0.51 -4.59
N LEU A 129 -3.05 0.76 -5.37
CA LEU A 129 -1.66 0.80 -4.91
C LEU A 129 -1.21 2.25 -4.76
N TYR A 130 -0.77 2.63 -3.56
CA TYR A 130 -0.03 3.87 -3.28
C TYR A 130 1.47 3.59 -3.28
N ASP A 131 2.20 4.30 -4.12
CA ASP A 131 3.63 4.04 -4.40
C ASP A 131 4.27 5.30 -4.99
N ASP A 132 5.50 5.60 -4.59
CA ASP A 132 6.32 6.68 -5.12
C ASP A 132 7.02 6.30 -6.43
N GLU A 133 7.32 5.02 -6.66
CA GLU A 133 8.08 4.61 -7.82
C GLU A 133 7.18 4.44 -9.06
N LEU A 134 7.25 5.37 -10.01
CA LEU A 134 6.49 5.34 -11.27
C LEU A 134 6.61 4.03 -12.06
N ARG A 135 7.71 3.27 -11.90
CA ARG A 135 7.91 1.96 -12.55
C ARG A 135 6.84 0.94 -12.16
N ASN A 136 6.26 1.07 -10.96
CA ASN A 136 5.25 0.17 -10.42
C ASN A 136 3.83 0.50 -10.96
N ARG A 137 3.70 1.47 -11.89
CA ARG A 137 2.44 1.75 -12.62
C ARG A 137 1.97 0.59 -13.49
N ASP A 138 2.84 -0.36 -13.79
CA ASP A 138 2.52 -1.59 -14.53
C ASP A 138 1.37 -2.41 -13.90
N VAL A 139 1.09 -2.21 -12.60
CA VAL A 139 -0.04 -2.84 -11.89
C VAL A 139 -1.42 -2.53 -12.48
N ILE A 140 -1.55 -1.46 -13.27
CA ILE A 140 -2.78 -1.15 -14.02
C ILE A 140 -3.17 -2.32 -14.94
N SER A 141 -2.20 -3.07 -15.46
CA SER A 141 -2.44 -4.25 -16.30
C SER A 141 -3.22 -5.37 -15.61
N VAL A 142 -3.23 -5.40 -14.27
CA VAL A 142 -4.01 -6.34 -13.46
C VAL A 142 -5.17 -5.66 -12.74
N ASN A 143 -5.68 -4.57 -13.31
CA ASN A 143 -6.81 -3.81 -12.79
C ASN A 143 -6.59 -3.25 -11.37
N CYS A 144 -5.35 -3.01 -10.97
CA CYS A 144 -5.07 -2.23 -9.77
C CYS A 144 -4.86 -0.76 -10.14
N HIS A 145 -5.60 0.16 -9.52
CA HIS A 145 -5.39 1.60 -9.72
C HIS A 145 -4.05 2.01 -9.11
N PHE A 146 -3.21 2.67 -9.89
CA PHE A 146 -1.93 3.20 -9.43
C PHE A 146 -2.07 4.64 -8.96
N ALA A 147 -1.89 4.85 -7.67
CA ALA A 147 -1.94 6.12 -6.97
C ALA A 147 -0.51 6.60 -6.69
N HIS A 148 -0.04 7.56 -7.49
CA HIS A 148 1.34 8.03 -7.40
C HIS A 148 1.56 8.97 -6.21
N ILE A 149 2.63 8.74 -5.44
CA ILE A 149 3.12 9.65 -4.40
C ILE A 149 4.29 10.45 -4.98
N PRO A 150 4.09 11.74 -5.30
CA PRO A 150 5.07 12.47 -6.12
C PRO A 150 6.26 13.04 -5.36
N ASP A 151 6.22 13.07 -4.03
CA ASP A 151 7.22 13.75 -3.21
C ASP A 151 7.61 12.90 -1.99
N GLU A 152 8.80 12.32 -2.10
CA GLU A 152 9.45 11.50 -1.06
C GLU A 152 9.72 12.28 0.24
N MET A 153 9.67 13.61 0.25
CA MET A 153 9.83 14.39 1.49
C MET A 153 8.57 14.40 2.35
N VAL A 154 7.39 14.21 1.73
CA VAL A 154 6.09 14.26 2.42
C VAL A 154 5.38 12.91 2.45
N GLY A 155 5.73 11.99 1.54
CA GLY A 155 5.13 10.67 1.44
C GLY A 155 3.63 10.71 1.21
N ILE A 156 2.92 9.69 1.71
CA ILE A 156 1.45 9.71 1.62
C ILE A 156 0.84 10.74 2.58
N THR A 157 0.02 11.62 2.00
CA THR A 157 -0.80 12.58 2.75
C THR A 157 -2.28 12.26 2.61
N LYS A 158 -3.09 12.80 3.53
CA LYS A 158 -4.56 12.68 3.46
C LYS A 158 -5.11 13.25 2.16
N GLN A 159 -4.51 14.32 1.66
CA GLN A 159 -4.89 14.94 0.40
C GLN A 159 -4.63 14.01 -0.79
N ILE A 160 -3.43 13.41 -0.87
CA ILE A 160 -3.10 12.43 -1.92
C ILE A 160 -4.06 11.26 -1.86
N PHE A 161 -4.23 10.68 -0.66
CA PHE A 161 -5.15 9.56 -0.42
C PHE A 161 -6.57 9.84 -0.92
N LEU A 162 -7.18 10.95 -0.50
CA LEU A 162 -8.56 11.28 -0.89
C LEU A 162 -8.69 11.62 -2.37
N ASN A 163 -7.68 12.25 -2.98
CA ASN A 163 -7.71 12.57 -4.40
C ASN A 163 -7.61 11.30 -5.26
N GLU A 164 -6.76 10.37 -4.88
CA GLU A 164 -6.57 9.12 -5.60
C GLU A 164 -7.77 8.18 -5.45
N LEU A 165 -8.47 8.18 -4.30
CA LEU A 165 -9.77 7.50 -4.19
C LEU A 165 -10.81 8.02 -5.19
N LYS A 166 -10.80 9.32 -5.51
CA LYS A 166 -11.70 9.89 -6.53
C LYS A 166 -11.31 9.43 -7.94
N GLN A 167 -10.02 9.29 -8.24
CA GLN A 167 -9.57 8.79 -9.54
C GLN A 167 -9.83 7.29 -9.68
N TRP A 168 -9.59 6.52 -8.62
CA TRP A 168 -9.92 5.11 -8.54
C TRP A 168 -11.41 4.85 -8.83
N ALA A 169 -12.32 5.66 -8.30
CA ALA A 169 -13.74 5.52 -8.58
C ALA A 169 -14.05 5.59 -10.10
N LYS A 170 -13.41 6.51 -10.82
CA LYS A 170 -13.54 6.62 -12.28
C LYS A 170 -12.89 5.44 -13.01
N PHE A 171 -11.76 4.95 -12.49
CA PHE A 171 -11.06 3.78 -13.01
C PHE A 171 -11.94 2.52 -12.96
N VAL A 172 -12.63 2.28 -11.85
CA VAL A 172 -13.58 1.16 -11.71
C VAL A 172 -14.72 1.25 -12.72
N GLU A 173 -15.31 2.44 -12.92
CA GLU A 173 -16.36 2.64 -13.91
C GLU A 173 -15.89 2.29 -15.34
N GLN A 174 -14.63 2.57 -15.67
CA GLN A 174 -14.04 2.22 -16.97
C GLN A 174 -13.89 0.70 -17.13
N ILE A 175 -13.38 0.01 -16.11
CA ILE A 175 -13.25 -1.45 -16.12
C ILE A 175 -14.62 -2.12 -16.32
N GLN A 176 -15.63 -1.66 -15.57
CA GLN A 176 -16.98 -2.23 -15.66
C GLN A 176 -17.60 -2.05 -17.04
N LYS A 177 -17.41 -0.89 -17.69
CA LYS A 177 -17.86 -0.63 -19.07
C LYS A 177 -17.17 -1.57 -20.06
N GLN A 178 -15.87 -1.79 -19.92
CA GLN A 178 -15.10 -2.69 -20.78
C GLN A 178 -15.55 -4.15 -20.63
N ASN A 179 -15.79 -4.60 -19.40
CA ASN A 179 -16.28 -5.95 -19.13
C ASN A 179 -17.66 -6.19 -19.75
N HIS A 180 -18.60 -5.25 -19.59
CA HIS A 180 -19.93 -5.33 -20.21
C HIS A 180 -19.88 -5.37 -21.74
N ALA A 181 -18.98 -4.60 -22.35
CA ALA A 181 -18.80 -4.60 -23.80
C ALA A 181 -18.31 -5.97 -24.31
N LYS A 182 -17.35 -6.59 -23.61
CA LYS A 182 -16.82 -7.93 -23.97
C LYS A 182 -17.89 -9.02 -23.90
N THR A 183 -18.72 -9.03 -22.85
CA THR A 183 -19.79 -10.03 -22.70
C THR A 183 -20.83 -9.95 -23.82
N ARG A 184 -21.20 -8.73 -24.24
CA ARG A 184 -22.17 -8.53 -25.34
C ARG A 184 -21.66 -8.98 -26.71
N THR A 185 -20.37 -8.86 -26.97
CA THR A 185 -19.76 -9.31 -28.23
C THR A 185 -19.73 -10.84 -28.30
N ILE A 186 -19.45 -11.53 -27.19
CA ILE A 186 -19.40 -13.01 -27.14
C ILE A 186 -20.79 -13.62 -27.32
N SER A 187 -21.85 -12.98 -26.80
CA SER A 187 -23.24 -13.46 -26.95
C SER A 187 -23.85 -13.25 -28.35
N ARG A 188 -23.14 -12.62 -29.28
CA ARG A 188 -23.59 -12.34 -30.65
C ARG A 188 -22.91 -13.21 -31.72
N VAL A 189 -22.12 -14.21 -31.31
CA VAL A 189 -21.44 -15.18 -32.17
C VAL A 189 -22.11 -16.54 -32.02
#